data_AF-A0A034W5S7-F1
#
_entry.id   AF-A0A034W5S7-F1
#
_cell.length_a   1.000
_cell.length_b   1.000
_cell.length_c   1.000
_cell.angle_alpha   90.00
_cell.angle_beta   90.00
_cell.angle_gamma   90.00
#
_symmetry.space_group_name_H-M   'P 1'
#
loop_
_entity.id
_entity.type
_entity.pdbx_description
1 polymer ?
#
loop_
_entity_poly.entity_id
_entity_poly.type
_entity_poly.pdbx_seq_one_letter_code
_entity_poly.pdbx_strand_id
1 'polypeptide(L)'
;MPQKMGVSHQTILNHLQKAGKKLNAWVPHNLTQNNLLDRINASDMLLKRNELDPFLKRMVTGDETWITYDNIKRKRSWSKVGESSQTVAKPGLTPSKVLLRVWWEWKGIIHYE
;
A
#
# COMPACT_ATOMS: atom_id res chain seq x y z
N MET A 1 26.02 2.08 14.35
CA MET A 1 25.32 3.33 14.70
C MET A 1 25.87 3.96 16.00
N PRO A 2 26.02 3.26 17.14
CA PRO A 2 26.55 3.87 18.38
C PRO A 2 28.03 4.23 18.30
N GLN A 3 28.84 3.33 17.72
CA GLN A 3 30.28 3.54 17.52
C GLN A 3 30.61 4.74 16.59
N LYS A 4 29.66 5.19 15.76
CA LYS A 4 29.87 6.34 14.85
C LYS A 4 29.65 7.70 15.52
N MET A 5 28.97 7.77 16.67
CA MET A 5 28.60 9.05 17.30
C MET A 5 29.31 9.32 18.63
N GLY A 6 30.12 8.38 19.15
CA GLY A 6 30.87 8.57 20.40
C GLY A 6 30.00 8.72 21.67
N VAL A 7 28.70 8.47 21.57
CA VAL A 7 27.73 8.58 22.69
C VAL A 7 27.26 7.22 23.18
N SER A 8 26.86 7.16 24.45
CA SER A 8 26.35 5.94 25.06
C SER A 8 25.07 5.45 24.35
N HIS A 9 24.91 4.13 24.29
CA HIS A 9 23.73 3.49 23.70
C HIS A 9 22.41 3.99 24.33
N GLN A 10 22.42 4.26 25.64
CA GLN A 10 21.26 4.75 26.37
C GLN A 10 20.83 6.15 25.91
N THR A 11 21.79 7.04 25.65
CA THR A 11 21.50 8.39 25.14
C THR A 11 20.83 8.33 23.76
N ILE A 12 21.29 7.43 22.89
CA ILE A 12 20.70 7.22 21.56
C ILE A 12 19.25 6.69 21.68
N LEU A 13 19.01 5.73 22.56
CA LEU A 13 17.66 5.19 22.79
C LEU A 13 16.68 6.25 23.31
N ASN A 14 17.10 7.04 24.30
CA ASN A 14 16.28 8.11 24.87
C ASN A 14 15.93 9.17 23.81
N HIS A 15 16.86 9.48 22.91
CA HIS A 15 16.62 10.43 21.82
C HIS A 15 15.67 9.88 20.75
N LEU A 16 15.84 8.61 20.35
CA LEU A 16 14.95 7.95 19.41
C LEU A 16 13.52 7.78 19.95
N GLN A 17 13.36 7.60 21.26
CA GLN A 17 12.04 7.60 21.91
C GLN A 17 11.37 8.97 21.81
N LYS A 18 12.12 10.08 21.95
CA LYS A 18 11.60 11.44 21.82
C LYS A 18 11.28 11.84 20.37
N ALA A 19 12.07 11.38 19.39
CA ALA A 19 11.90 11.72 17.98
C ALA A 19 10.65 11.09 17.32
N GLY A 20 10.01 10.11 17.99
CA GLY A 20 8.91 9.34 17.42
C GLY A 20 9.39 8.36 16.34
N LYS A 21 8.62 7.29 16.11
CA LYS A 21 8.93 6.31 15.06
C LYS A 21 7.90 6.41 13.95
N LYS A 22 8.35 6.73 12.73
CA LYS A 22 7.54 6.65 11.51
C LYS A 22 7.69 5.24 10.92
N LEU A 23 6.58 4.57 10.66
CA LEU A 23 6.60 3.32 9.91
C LEU A 23 6.82 3.62 8.43
N ASN A 24 7.66 2.80 7.79
CA ASN A 24 7.85 2.89 6.35
C ASN A 24 6.54 2.51 5.66
N ALA A 25 6.13 3.33 4.68
CA ALA A 25 5.01 2.99 3.81
C ALA A 25 5.51 2.01 2.74
N TRP A 26 4.71 0.97 2.49
CA TRP A 26 4.98 0.08 1.37
C TRP A 26 4.56 0.77 0.07
N VAL A 27 5.48 0.87 -0.88
CA VAL A 27 5.23 1.45 -2.20
C VAL A 27 5.35 0.35 -3.26
N PRO A 28 4.48 0.33 -4.29
CA PRO A 28 4.47 -0.76 -5.28
C PRO A 28 5.78 -0.92 -6.05
N HIS A 29 6.45 0.19 -6.37
CA HIS A 29 7.68 0.19 -7.16
C HIS A 29 8.54 1.40 -6.85
N ASN A 30 9.86 1.24 -7.02
CA ASN A 30 10.80 2.35 -6.99
C ASN A 30 10.88 2.98 -8.39
N LEU A 31 10.24 4.14 -8.57
CA LEU A 31 10.11 4.77 -9.88
C LEU A 31 11.45 5.31 -10.38
N THR A 32 11.69 5.17 -11.69
CA THR A 32 12.80 5.89 -12.36
C THR A 32 12.45 7.37 -12.53
N GLN A 33 13.46 8.20 -12.78
CA GLN A 33 13.28 9.63 -13.09
C GLN A 33 12.31 9.84 -14.26
N ASN A 34 12.41 9.01 -15.30
CA ASN A 34 11.54 9.10 -16.47
C ASN A 34 10.09 8.77 -16.10
N ASN A 35 9.86 7.69 -15.33
CA ASN A 35 8.50 7.36 -14.90
C ASN A 35 7.87 8.43 -14.02
N LEU A 36 8.68 9.14 -13.23
CA LEU A 36 8.21 10.28 -12.44
C LEU A 36 7.76 11.42 -13.35
N LEU A 37 8.58 11.80 -14.34
CA LEU A 37 8.25 12.87 -15.29
C LEU A 37 7.01 12.51 -16.12
N ASP A 38 6.92 11.28 -16.62
CA ASP A 38 5.76 10.81 -17.38
C ASP A 38 4.47 10.93 -16.56
N ARG A 39 4.51 10.53 -15.28
CA ARG A 39 3.37 10.62 -14.37
C ARG A 39 2.98 12.07 -14.07
N ILE A 40 3.94 12.95 -13.88
CA ILE A 40 3.70 14.38 -13.64
C ILE A 40 3.02 14.99 -14.88
N ASN A 41 3.59 14.76 -16.06
CA ASN A 41 3.07 15.29 -17.32
C ASN A 41 1.65 14.77 -17.61
N ALA A 42 1.42 13.46 -17.47
CA ALA A 42 0.10 12.87 -17.64
C ALA A 42 -0.92 13.48 -16.68
N SER A 43 -0.55 13.67 -15.40
CA SER A 43 -1.44 14.24 -14.38
C SER A 43 -1.77 15.71 -14.69
N ASP A 44 -0.78 16.51 -15.07
CA ASP A 44 -0.96 17.93 -15.42
C ASP A 44 -1.87 18.11 -16.64
N MET A 45 -1.67 17.30 -17.68
CA MET A 45 -2.54 17.32 -18.87
C MET A 45 -3.98 16.93 -18.54
N LEU A 46 -4.18 15.89 -17.72
CA LEU A 46 -5.52 15.44 -17.32
C LEU A 46 -6.21 16.46 -16.42
N LEU A 47 -5.47 17.13 -15.53
CA LEU A 47 -5.99 18.19 -14.68
C LEU A 47 -6.48 19.38 -15.52
N LYS A 48 -5.64 19.92 -16.39
CA LYS A 48 -5.99 21.02 -17.30
C LYS A 48 -7.22 20.68 -18.16
N ARG A 49 -7.27 19.45 -18.69
CA ARG A 49 -8.44 18.98 -19.43
C ARG A 49 -9.70 18.98 -18.57
N ASN A 50 -9.61 18.51 -17.33
CA ASN A 50 -10.77 18.43 -16.43
C ASN A 50 -11.26 19.81 -15.96
N GLU A 51 -10.36 20.79 -15.86
CA GLU A 51 -10.72 22.18 -15.57
C GLU A 51 -11.49 22.83 -16.73
N LEU A 52 -11.10 22.51 -17.98
CA LEU A 52 -11.76 23.04 -19.19
C LEU A 52 -13.07 22.31 -19.52
N ASP A 53 -13.07 20.98 -19.44
CA ASP A 53 -14.24 20.13 -19.72
C ASP A 53 -14.30 18.97 -18.70
N PRO A 54 -15.04 19.12 -17.59
CA PRO A 54 -15.12 18.12 -16.53
C PRO A 54 -15.58 16.75 -17.04
N PHE A 55 -14.68 15.77 -17.09
CA PHE A 55 -14.93 14.49 -17.76
C PHE A 55 -15.02 13.28 -16.81
N LEU A 56 -14.77 13.45 -15.52
CA LEU A 56 -14.76 12.33 -14.56
C LEU A 56 -16.08 11.56 -14.52
N LYS A 57 -17.22 12.24 -14.62
CA LYS A 57 -18.55 11.58 -14.65
C LYS A 57 -18.85 10.83 -15.96
N ARG A 58 -18.02 10.99 -16.98
CA ARG A 58 -18.10 10.27 -18.25
C ARG A 58 -17.09 9.12 -18.33
N MET A 59 -16.24 8.96 -17.32
CA MET A 59 -15.18 7.95 -17.31
C MET A 59 -15.73 6.61 -16.83
N VAL A 60 -15.46 5.58 -17.62
CA VAL A 60 -15.54 4.18 -17.23
C VAL A 60 -14.11 3.68 -17.06
N THR A 61 -13.85 2.97 -15.97
CA THR A 61 -12.56 2.30 -15.73
C THR A 61 -12.79 0.82 -15.43
N GLY A 62 -11.75 0.02 -15.56
CA GLY A 62 -11.80 -1.39 -15.20
C GLY A 62 -10.42 -1.90 -14.82
N ASP A 63 -10.40 -2.94 -14.00
CA ASP A 63 -9.17 -3.58 -13.53
C ASP A 63 -9.43 -5.06 -13.23
N GLU A 64 -8.36 -5.84 -13.15
CA GLU A 64 -8.41 -7.26 -12.84
C GLU A 64 -7.74 -7.53 -11.48
N THR A 65 -8.38 -8.35 -10.65
CA THR A 65 -7.85 -8.70 -9.33
C THR A 65 -7.97 -10.19 -9.04
N TRP A 66 -6.95 -10.75 -8.41
CA TRP A 66 -6.97 -12.14 -7.95
C TRP A 66 -7.62 -12.23 -6.57
N ILE A 67 -8.72 -12.97 -6.47
CA ILE A 67 -9.41 -13.25 -5.21
C ILE A 67 -9.03 -14.66 -4.74
N THR A 68 -8.42 -14.76 -3.57
CA THR A 68 -8.12 -16.04 -2.90
C THR A 68 -9.32 -16.50 -2.07
N TYR A 69 -9.69 -17.79 -2.13
CA TYR A 69 -10.71 -18.35 -1.23
C TYR A 69 -10.27 -18.27 0.24
N ASP A 70 -9.02 -18.63 0.52
CA ASP A 70 -8.44 -18.56 1.87
C ASP A 70 -7.65 -17.26 2.07
N ASN A 71 -8.36 -16.16 2.37
CA ASN A 71 -7.73 -14.88 2.67
C ASN A 71 -7.31 -14.78 4.15
N ILE A 72 -6.41 -15.67 4.59
CA ILE A 72 -5.88 -15.65 5.96
C ILE A 72 -5.01 -14.40 6.15
N LYS A 73 -5.61 -13.34 6.68
CA LYS A 73 -4.89 -12.11 7.04
C LYS A 73 -4.22 -12.26 8.39
N ARG A 74 -2.90 -12.14 8.42
CA ARG A 74 -2.13 -12.09 9.67
C ARG A 74 -2.45 -10.79 10.40
N LYS A 75 -3.28 -10.85 11.44
CA LYS A 75 -3.56 -9.70 12.30
C LYS A 75 -2.40 -9.52 13.27
N ARG A 76 -1.89 -8.30 13.38
CA ARG A 76 -0.91 -7.95 14.43
C ARG A 76 -1.69 -7.83 15.74
N SER A 77 -1.44 -8.73 16.68
CA SER A 77 -1.95 -8.64 18.05
C SER A 77 -0.86 -8.09 18.97
N TRP A 78 -1.27 -7.34 19.99
CA TRP A 78 -0.40 -6.95 21.08
C TRP A 78 -0.48 -8.04 22.16
N SER A 79 0.65 -8.57 22.59
CA SER A 79 0.75 -9.54 23.69
C SER A 79 1.65 -8.96 24.77
N LYS A 80 1.42 -9.35 26.04
CA LYS A 80 2.26 -8.87 27.14
C LYS A 80 3.67 -9.42 27.02
N VAL A 81 4.63 -8.72 27.63
CA VAL A 81 6.03 -9.18 27.69
C VAL A 81 6.06 -10.53 28.40
N GLY A 82 6.54 -11.57 27.69
CA GLY A 82 6.62 -12.95 28.20
C GLY A 82 5.45 -13.86 27.83
N GLU A 83 4.36 -13.34 27.25
CA GLU A 83 3.27 -14.19 26.73
C GLU A 83 3.58 -14.70 25.32
N SER A 84 3.14 -15.93 25.03
CA SER A 84 3.24 -16.49 23.69
C SER A 84 2.36 -15.72 22.72
N SER A 85 2.91 -15.38 21.55
CA SER A 85 2.15 -14.70 20.50
C SER A 85 1.14 -15.65 19.88
N GLN A 86 -0.02 -15.10 19.49
CA GLN A 86 -1.05 -15.86 18.80
C GLN A 86 -0.50 -16.42 17.47
N THR A 87 -0.55 -17.73 17.29
CA THR A 87 -0.07 -18.39 16.07
C THR A 87 -1.17 -18.44 15.02
N VAL A 88 -0.84 -18.05 13.80
CA VAL A 88 -1.72 -18.18 12.63
C VAL A 88 -0.99 -19.05 11.63
N ALA A 89 -1.63 -20.14 11.20
CA ALA A 89 -1.07 -21.05 10.20
C ALA A 89 -0.79 -20.28 8.90
N LYS A 90 0.33 -20.60 8.24
CA LYS A 90 0.61 -20.04 6.91
C LYS A 90 -0.39 -20.63 5.92
N PRO A 91 -0.90 -19.84 4.96
CA PRO A 91 -1.65 -20.39 3.84
C PRO A 91 -0.79 -21.43 3.09
N GLY A 92 -1.46 -22.43 2.50
CA GLY A 92 -0.79 -23.37 1.60
C GLY A 92 -0.13 -22.65 0.41
N LEU A 93 0.88 -23.28 -0.20
CA LEU A 93 1.69 -22.69 -1.28
C LEU A 93 0.87 -22.37 -2.54
N THR A 94 -0.22 -23.10 -2.79
CA THR A 94 -1.12 -22.93 -3.93
C THR A 94 -2.53 -22.62 -3.44
N PRO A 95 -2.81 -21.39 -2.98
CA PRO A 95 -4.16 -21.01 -2.62
C PRO A 95 -5.03 -21.01 -3.87
N SER A 96 -6.22 -21.61 -3.79
CA SER A 96 -7.22 -21.52 -4.84
C SER A 96 -7.58 -20.04 -5.07
N LYS A 97 -7.53 -19.60 -6.33
CA LYS A 97 -7.80 -18.22 -6.72
C LYS A 97 -8.76 -18.17 -7.91
N VAL A 98 -9.55 -17.11 -7.95
CA VAL A 98 -10.35 -16.72 -9.11
C VAL A 98 -9.89 -15.33 -9.56
N LEU A 99 -9.80 -15.13 -10.87
CA LEU A 99 -9.58 -13.80 -11.45
C LEU A 99 -10.93 -13.11 -11.54
N LEU A 100 -11.07 -11.97 -10.88
CA LEU A 100 -12.22 -11.08 -11.05
C LEU A 100 -11.79 -9.94 -11.97
N ARG A 101 -12.57 -9.69 -13.02
CA ARG A 101 -12.47 -8.49 -13.85
C ARG A 101 -13.68 -7.63 -13.56
N VAL A 102 -13.48 -6.33 -13.32
CA VAL A 102 -14.57 -5.43 -12.98
C VAL A 102 -14.44 -4.11 -13.71
N TRP A 103 -15.55 -3.60 -14.21
CA TRP A 103 -15.67 -2.29 -14.84
C TRP A 103 -16.69 -1.45 -14.08
N TRP A 104 -16.36 -0.18 -13.81
CA TRP A 104 -17.20 0.72 -13.04
C TRP A 104 -17.10 2.18 -13.53
N GLU A 105 -18.16 2.93 -13.28
CA GLU A 105 -18.24 4.38 -13.47
C GLU A 105 -18.50 5.10 -12.13
N TRP A 106 -18.68 6.42 -12.19
CA TRP A 106 -18.95 7.23 -11.00
C TRP A 106 -20.23 6.86 -10.23
N LYS A 107 -21.18 6.14 -10.86
CA LYS A 107 -22.42 5.66 -10.22
C LYS A 107 -22.30 4.27 -9.60
N GLY A 108 -21.33 3.47 -10.02
CA GLY A 108 -21.19 2.09 -9.54
C GLY A 108 -20.64 1.13 -10.59
N ILE A 109 -20.76 -0.16 -10.28
CA ILE A 109 -20.29 -1.26 -11.13
C ILE A 109 -21.20 -1.37 -12.36
N ILE A 110 -20.58 -1.47 -13.54
CA ILE A 110 -21.26 -1.69 -14.81
C ILE A 110 -21.29 -3.18 -15.13
N HIS A 111 -20.16 -3.86 -14.97
CA HIS A 111 -20.00 -5.26 -15.32
C HIS A 111 -18.86 -5.89 -14.50
N TYR A 112 -18.95 -7.20 -14.28
CA TYR A 112 -17.88 -8.01 -13.72
C TYR A 112 -17.98 -9.46 -14.22
N GLU A 113 -16.84 -10.13 -14.30
CA GLU A 113 -16.70 -11.55 -14.62
C GLU A 113 -15.57 -12.22 -13.82
#